data_AF-A0A165FM01-F1
#
_entry.id   AF-A0A165FM01-F1
#
_cell.length_a   1.000
_cell.length_b   1.000
_cell.length_c   1.000
_cell.angle_alpha   90.00
_cell.angle_beta   90.00
_cell.angle_gamma   90.00
#
_symmetry.space_group_name_H-M   'P 1'
#
loop_
_entity.id
_entity.type
_entity.pdbx_description
1 polymer ?
#
loop_
_entity_poly.entity_id
_entity_poly.type
_entity_poly.pdbx_seq_one_letter_code
_entity_poly.pdbx_strand_id
1 'polypeptide(L)'
;MDDKYERHGANWSTFLTIRSLLPHPMFFTTGMSDPFYVIRSRPRRETRESSRAEHRRDVLGLPGPVDIWVAANTQEGADRVPDLPLADNEVRCEVQMRFTPGPKSDGSYDNSDQDTYILHLTVTGRPHGPFHAADSFAVVLEEYKGWPSSLDAPDWAKWPPGRTVIFRQTVTKVANAFQTMFSAEEAQWLVDRLHRL
;
A
#
# COMPACT_ATOMS: atom_id res chain seq x y z
N MET A 1 56.62 -27.88 39.74
CA MET A 1 55.49 -27.30 39.00
C MET A 1 55.26 -25.92 39.60
N ASP A 2 56.18 -24.97 39.43
CA ASP A 2 56.51 -24.26 38.17
C ASP A 2 55.23 -23.58 37.63
N ASP A 3 55.12 -22.28 37.39
CA ASP A 3 56.11 -21.20 37.27
C ASP A 3 55.38 -19.85 37.46
N LYS A 4 56.18 -18.88 37.92
CA LYS A 4 56.12 -17.42 37.78
C LYS A 4 55.04 -16.79 36.88
N TYR A 5 54.48 -15.65 37.28
CA TYR A 5 54.91 -14.35 36.69
C TYR A 5 54.53 -13.17 37.60
N GLU A 6 55.60 -12.54 38.07
CA GLU A 6 55.71 -11.27 38.75
C GLU A 6 56.04 -10.22 37.67
N ARG A 7 55.55 -8.97 37.79
CA ARG A 7 56.31 -7.69 37.60
C ARG A 7 55.60 -6.54 36.86
N HIS A 8 55.77 -5.38 37.51
CA HIS A 8 56.06 -4.00 37.02
C HIS A 8 55.00 -3.33 36.12
N GLY A 9 54.57 -2.09 36.34
CA GLY A 9 55.22 -0.95 36.98
C GLY A 9 55.67 0.07 35.92
N ALA A 10 55.12 1.29 35.98
CA ALA A 10 55.49 2.58 35.33
C ALA A 10 54.24 3.20 34.67
N ASN A 11 53.62 4.29 35.14
CA ASN A 11 54.11 5.63 35.54
C ASN A 11 54.67 6.44 34.36
N TRP A 12 53.83 7.27 33.73
CA TRP A 12 54.24 8.49 33.03
C TRP A 12 53.24 9.61 33.34
N SER A 13 53.71 10.56 34.12
CA SER A 13 53.18 11.92 34.25
C SER A 13 53.35 12.68 32.93
N THR A 14 52.52 13.72 32.74
CA THR A 14 52.92 15.11 32.38
C THR A 14 52.08 15.71 31.24
N PHE A 15 51.27 16.70 31.64
CA PHE A 15 50.83 17.94 30.97
C PHE A 15 50.72 18.01 29.43
N LEU A 16 49.60 18.55 28.94
CA LEU A 16 49.56 19.91 28.36
C LEU A 16 48.13 20.35 27.97
N THR A 17 47.84 21.58 28.34
CA THR A 17 46.77 22.47 27.89
C THR A 17 46.66 22.54 26.37
N ILE A 18 45.43 22.58 25.81
CA ILE A 18 45.05 23.47 24.71
C ILE A 18 43.52 23.69 24.79
N ARG A 19 43.15 24.95 25.01
CA ARG A 19 41.85 25.50 24.63
C ARG A 19 41.76 25.47 23.10
N SER A 20 40.75 24.82 22.55
CA SER A 20 40.29 25.10 21.19
C SER A 20 38.77 25.21 21.19
N LEU A 21 38.32 26.44 20.96
CA LEU A 21 36.98 26.83 20.57
C LEU A 21 36.56 26.13 19.28
N LEU A 22 35.24 26.09 19.07
CA LEU A 22 34.47 25.82 17.84
C LEU A 22 33.70 24.48 17.84
N PRO A 23 32.62 24.37 17.05
CA PRO A 23 31.36 25.10 17.19
C PRO A 23 30.23 24.09 17.48
N HIS A 24 29.06 24.59 17.88
CA HIS A 24 27.87 23.75 18.02
C HIS A 24 27.62 22.94 16.75
N PRO A 25 27.42 21.60 16.81
CA PRO A 25 26.81 20.89 15.71
C PRO A 25 25.39 21.43 15.57
N MET A 26 25.18 22.13 14.46
CA MET A 26 23.86 22.56 14.02
C MET A 26 22.92 21.35 14.02
N PHE A 27 21.73 21.58 14.58
CA PHE A 27 20.57 20.73 14.40
C PHE A 27 20.36 20.52 12.89
N PHE A 28 20.73 19.35 12.37
CA PHE A 28 20.17 18.88 11.11
C PHE A 28 18.75 18.42 11.41
N THR A 29 17.81 19.33 11.18
CA THR A 29 16.40 18.99 11.05
C THR A 29 16.19 18.24 9.74
N THR A 30 16.55 16.96 9.70
CA THR A 30 16.10 16.06 8.63
C THR A 30 14.72 15.53 9.00
N GLY A 31 13.75 16.44 8.92
CA GLY A 31 12.33 16.18 9.07
C GLY A 31 11.60 16.58 7.80
N MET A 32 12.17 16.32 6.62
CA MET A 32 11.38 16.21 5.39
C MET A 32 10.74 14.83 5.41
N SER A 33 9.69 14.70 6.23
CA SER A 33 8.65 13.71 6.00
C SER A 33 8.19 13.91 4.56
N ASP A 34 8.49 12.92 3.72
CA ASP A 34 7.98 12.82 2.36
C ASP A 34 6.50 13.17 2.37
N PRO A 35 6.07 14.21 1.64
CA PRO A 35 4.67 14.32 1.30
C PRO A 35 4.41 13.12 0.39
N PHE A 36 3.86 12.05 0.97
CA PHE A 36 2.97 11.17 0.24
C PHE A 36 1.95 12.10 -0.40
N TYR A 37 2.21 12.49 -1.65
CA TYR A 37 1.20 13.07 -2.51
C TYR A 37 0.19 11.95 -2.69
N VAL A 38 -0.75 11.87 -1.75
CA VAL A 38 -2.05 11.27 -1.99
C VAL A 38 -2.58 12.07 -3.15
N ILE A 39 -2.41 11.51 -4.36
CA ILE A 39 -3.04 12.01 -5.57
C ILE A 39 -4.52 11.99 -5.19
N ARG A 40 -5.03 13.16 -4.81
CA ARG A 40 -6.45 13.34 -4.55
C ARG A 40 -7.10 13.08 -5.90
N SER A 41 -7.63 11.88 -6.05
CA SER A 41 -8.44 11.47 -7.19
C SER A 41 -9.40 12.62 -7.45
N ARG A 42 -9.27 13.27 -8.61
CA ARG A 42 -10.22 14.29 -9.01
C ARG A 42 -11.61 13.66 -8.92
N PRO A 43 -12.64 14.39 -8.44
CA PRO A 43 -14.00 13.86 -8.41
C PRO A 43 -14.31 13.30 -9.79
N ARG A 44 -14.38 11.98 -9.88
CA ARG A 44 -14.56 11.24 -11.12
C ARG A 44 -15.89 11.72 -11.65
N ARG A 45 -15.88 12.43 -12.78
CA ARG A 45 -17.12 12.75 -13.49
C ARG A 45 -17.81 11.41 -13.67
N GLU A 46 -19.00 11.22 -13.09
CA GLU A 46 -19.78 10.01 -13.28
C GLU A 46 -19.95 9.80 -14.78
N THR A 47 -19.12 8.93 -15.35
CA THR A 47 -19.25 8.55 -16.74
C THR A 47 -20.47 7.64 -16.82
N ARG A 48 -21.15 7.66 -17.96
CA ARG A 48 -22.28 6.77 -18.28
C ARG A 48 -21.98 5.28 -18.02
N GLU A 49 -20.70 4.93 -17.97
CA GLU A 49 -20.18 3.61 -17.65
C GLU A 49 -20.25 3.29 -16.15
N SER A 50 -20.02 4.27 -15.27
CA SER A 50 -20.23 4.15 -13.83
C SER A 50 -21.70 3.90 -13.51
N SER A 51 -22.61 4.68 -14.10
CA SER A 51 -24.06 4.49 -13.91
C SER A 51 -24.56 3.15 -14.47
N ARG A 52 -23.87 2.57 -15.47
CA ARG A 52 -24.18 1.23 -15.99
C ARG A 52 -23.64 0.11 -15.11
N ALA A 53 -22.46 0.28 -14.52
CA ALA A 53 -21.90 -0.68 -13.57
C ALA A 53 -22.77 -0.74 -12.30
N GLU A 54 -23.21 0.42 -11.82
CA GLU A 54 -24.18 0.57 -10.74
C GLU A 54 -25.52 -0.10 -11.09
N HIS A 55 -26.10 0.22 -12.26
CA HIS A 55 -27.31 -0.45 -12.73
C HIS A 55 -27.18 -1.98 -12.91
N ARG A 56 -26.00 -2.48 -13.29
CA ARG A 56 -25.75 -3.94 -13.39
C ARG A 56 -25.71 -4.60 -12.01
N ARG A 57 -25.16 -3.94 -11.00
CA ARG A 57 -25.22 -4.42 -9.62
C ARG A 57 -26.67 -4.42 -9.13
N ASP A 58 -27.38 -3.31 -9.32
CA ASP A 58 -28.75 -3.14 -8.84
C ASP A 58 -29.76 -4.10 -9.49
N VAL A 59 -29.61 -4.39 -10.79
CA VAL A 59 -30.58 -5.21 -11.54
C VAL A 59 -30.20 -6.69 -11.58
N LEU A 60 -28.90 -7.02 -11.63
CA LEU A 60 -28.45 -8.38 -11.89
C LEU A 60 -27.67 -9.01 -10.73
N GLY A 61 -27.26 -8.23 -9.72
CA GLY A 61 -26.45 -8.71 -8.60
C GLY A 61 -25.11 -9.32 -9.01
N LEU A 62 -24.58 -8.96 -10.20
CA LEU A 62 -23.35 -9.54 -10.71
C LEU A 62 -22.12 -8.80 -10.16
N PRO A 63 -21.07 -9.52 -9.76
CA PRO A 63 -19.83 -8.91 -9.27
C PRO A 63 -19.16 -8.08 -10.36
N GLY A 64 -18.59 -6.93 -9.97
CA GLY A 64 -17.82 -6.09 -10.88
C GLY A 64 -16.48 -6.71 -11.27
N PRO A 65 -15.77 -6.14 -12.25
CA PRO A 65 -14.43 -6.63 -12.63
C PRO A 65 -13.43 -6.66 -11.46
N VAL A 66 -13.51 -5.67 -10.55
CA VAL A 66 -12.68 -5.62 -9.33
C VAL A 66 -13.02 -6.79 -8.41
N ASP A 67 -14.32 -7.01 -8.13
CA ASP A 67 -14.79 -8.10 -7.28
C ASP A 67 -14.33 -9.47 -7.80
N ILE A 68 -14.49 -9.71 -9.11
CA ILE A 68 -14.09 -10.97 -9.76
C ILE A 68 -12.58 -11.19 -9.61
N TRP A 69 -11.77 -10.17 -9.88
CA TRP A 69 -10.31 -10.29 -9.80
C TRP A 69 -9.83 -10.50 -8.36
N VAL A 70 -10.41 -9.77 -7.40
CA VAL A 70 -10.08 -9.93 -5.97
C VAL A 70 -10.48 -11.31 -5.48
N ALA A 71 -11.67 -11.79 -5.81
CA ALA A 71 -12.14 -13.11 -5.43
C ALA A 71 -11.24 -14.23 -5.98
N ALA A 72 -10.84 -14.15 -7.25
CA ALA A 72 -9.96 -15.13 -7.87
C ALA A 72 -8.61 -15.24 -7.14
N ASN A 73 -8.03 -14.10 -6.72
CA ASN A 73 -6.76 -14.05 -6.01
C ASN A 73 -6.87 -14.43 -4.52
N THR A 74 -8.05 -14.27 -3.92
CA THR A 74 -8.24 -14.62 -2.50
C THR A 74 -8.44 -16.13 -2.33
N GLN A 75 -9.05 -16.80 -3.32
CA GLN A 75 -9.29 -18.25 -3.29
C GLN A 75 -8.03 -19.08 -3.52
N GLU A 76 -7.06 -18.57 -4.28
CA GLU A 76 -5.82 -19.29 -4.63
C GLU A 76 -4.79 -19.42 -3.47
N GLY A 77 -5.16 -19.07 -2.23
CA GLY A 77 -4.34 -19.34 -1.04
C GLY A 77 -3.38 -18.21 -0.67
N ALA A 78 -3.87 -16.98 -0.65
CA ALA A 78 -3.13 -15.75 -0.30
C ALA A 78 -2.42 -15.76 1.08
N ASP A 79 -2.71 -16.74 1.95
CA ASP A 79 -2.06 -16.88 3.27
C ASP A 79 -0.67 -17.56 3.20
N ARG A 80 -0.21 -17.98 2.02
CA ARG A 80 1.05 -18.73 1.90
C ARG A 80 1.98 -18.25 0.79
N VAL A 81 2.07 -16.93 0.55
CA VAL A 81 3.17 -16.42 -0.29
C VAL A 81 4.44 -16.51 0.55
N PRO A 82 5.36 -17.45 0.30
CA PRO A 82 6.62 -17.48 1.02
C PRO A 82 7.46 -16.28 0.56
N ASP A 83 8.41 -15.82 1.38
CA ASP A 83 9.39 -14.75 1.09
C ASP A 83 10.37 -15.12 -0.04
N LEU A 84 9.91 -15.87 -1.04
CA LEU A 84 10.67 -16.20 -2.23
C LEU A 84 10.90 -14.94 -3.07
N PRO A 85 12.09 -14.80 -3.67
CA PRO A 85 12.37 -13.69 -4.57
C PRO A 85 11.35 -13.66 -5.73
N LEU A 86 11.00 -12.44 -6.15
CA LEU A 86 10.17 -12.20 -7.34
C LEU A 86 10.94 -12.55 -8.61
N ALA A 87 10.28 -13.18 -9.57
CA ALA A 87 10.83 -13.36 -10.91
C ALA A 87 10.82 -12.02 -11.67
N ASP A 88 11.61 -11.92 -12.75
CA ASP A 88 11.80 -10.65 -13.50
C ASP A 88 10.51 -10.06 -14.09
N ASN A 89 9.49 -10.87 -14.30
CA ASN A 89 8.20 -10.47 -14.84
C ASN A 89 7.06 -10.60 -13.82
N GLU A 90 7.38 -10.75 -12.54
CA GLU A 90 6.41 -10.89 -11.46
C GLU A 90 6.42 -9.68 -10.53
N VAL A 91 5.23 -9.33 -10.07
CA VAL A 91 5.01 -8.30 -9.07
C VAL A 91 4.29 -8.89 -7.85
N ARG A 92 4.58 -8.32 -6.69
CA ARG A 92 3.81 -8.57 -5.47
C ARG A 92 2.65 -7.58 -5.43
N CYS A 93 1.44 -8.12 -5.38
CA CYS A 93 0.21 -7.35 -5.22
C CYS A 93 -0.27 -7.47 -3.78
N GLU A 94 -0.51 -6.34 -3.14
CA GLU A 94 -1.08 -6.24 -1.80
C GLU A 94 -2.39 -5.46 -1.88
N VAL A 95 -3.50 -6.15 -1.65
CA VAL A 95 -4.84 -5.55 -1.63
C VAL A 95 -5.26 -5.33 -0.18
N GLN A 96 -5.57 -4.09 0.17
CA GLN A 96 -5.97 -3.68 1.52
C GLN A 96 -7.29 -2.92 1.46
N MET A 97 -8.25 -3.33 2.28
CA MET A 97 -9.45 -2.54 2.52
C MET A 97 -9.21 -1.56 3.67
N ARG A 98 -9.50 -0.27 3.42
CA ARG A 98 -9.51 0.78 4.42
C ARG A 98 -10.94 1.18 4.74
N PHE A 99 -11.24 1.25 6.03
CA PHE A 99 -12.53 1.65 6.56
C PHE A 99 -12.41 3.02 7.22
N THR A 100 -13.29 3.94 6.84
CA THR A 100 -13.46 5.24 7.49
C THR A 100 -14.90 5.32 7.98
N PRO A 101 -15.14 5.36 9.31
CA PRO A 101 -16.50 5.47 9.82
C PRO A 101 -17.10 6.81 9.41
N GLY A 102 -18.40 6.80 9.10
CA GLY A 102 -19.16 8.02 8.86
C GLY A 102 -19.13 8.94 10.10
N PRO A 103 -19.30 10.27 9.93
CA PRO A 103 -19.58 11.14 11.05
C PRO A 103 -20.79 10.61 11.82
N LYS A 104 -20.72 10.61 13.15
CA LYS A 104 -21.89 10.31 13.97
C LYS A 104 -22.75 11.57 14.00
N SER A 105 -23.90 11.57 13.32
CA SER A 105 -24.88 12.64 13.52
C SER A 105 -25.38 12.64 14.96
N ASP A 106 -25.65 13.84 15.48
CA ASP A 106 -26.29 14.06 16.77
C ASP A 106 -27.84 14.03 16.67
N GLY A 107 -28.37 13.52 15.56
CA GLY A 107 -29.81 13.35 15.35
C GLY A 107 -30.39 13.98 14.08
N SER A 108 -29.57 14.53 13.17
CA SER A 108 -30.07 14.86 11.82
C SER A 108 -30.00 13.63 10.91
N TYR A 109 -31.12 13.28 10.28
CA TYR A 109 -31.24 12.19 9.31
C TYR A 109 -30.55 12.52 7.97
N ASP A 110 -29.38 13.14 7.99
CA ASP A 110 -28.60 13.36 6.78
C ASP A 110 -27.89 12.04 6.41
N ASN A 111 -27.94 11.67 5.13
CA ASN A 111 -27.21 10.54 4.55
C ASN A 111 -25.67 10.66 4.70
N SER A 112 -25.18 11.66 5.44
CA SER A 112 -23.79 11.84 5.84
C SER A 112 -23.29 10.75 6.78
N ASP A 113 -24.16 9.95 7.41
CA ASP A 113 -23.77 8.92 8.38
C ASP A 113 -23.25 7.62 7.74
N GLN A 114 -23.02 7.61 6.43
CA GLN A 114 -22.56 6.41 5.73
C GLN A 114 -21.06 6.20 5.94
N ASP A 115 -20.73 4.96 6.31
CA ASP A 115 -19.35 4.48 6.33
C ASP A 115 -18.76 4.46 4.92
N THR A 116 -17.46 4.73 4.83
CA THR A 116 -16.72 4.70 3.56
C THR A 116 -15.66 3.61 3.59
N TYR A 117 -15.70 2.74 2.59
CA TYR A 117 -14.78 1.63 2.38
C TYR A 117 -13.98 1.87 1.10
N ILE A 118 -12.65 1.83 1.19
CA ILE A 118 -11.75 2.06 0.05
C ILE A 118 -10.85 0.85 -0.13
N LEU A 119 -10.90 0.24 -1.30
CA LEU A 119 -10.02 -0.86 -1.67
C LEU A 119 -8.77 -0.34 -2.36
N HIS A 120 -7.63 -0.49 -1.70
CA HIS A 120 -6.32 -0.12 -2.23
C HIS A 120 -5.58 -1.35 -2.76
N LEU A 121 -4.88 -1.18 -3.88
CA LEU A 121 -3.88 -2.11 -4.38
C LEU A 121 -2.51 -1.44 -4.32
N THR A 122 -1.56 -2.07 -3.65
CA THR A 122 -0.14 -1.75 -3.73
C THR A 122 0.55 -2.79 -4.61
N VAL A 123 1.26 -2.32 -5.63
CA VAL A 123 2.06 -3.17 -6.52
C VAL A 123 3.52 -2.90 -6.24
N THR A 124 4.27 -3.95 -5.94
CA THR A 124 5.70 -3.88 -5.62
C THR A 124 6.50 -4.73 -6.61
N GLY A 125 7.50 -4.10 -7.24
CA GLY A 125 8.42 -4.72 -8.17
C GLY A 125 9.52 -5.51 -7.49
N ARG A 126 10.47 -5.97 -8.29
CA ARG A 126 11.69 -6.61 -7.78
C ARG A 126 12.65 -5.51 -7.29
N PRO A 127 13.32 -5.68 -6.14
CA PRO A 127 14.39 -4.76 -5.76
C PRO A 127 15.53 -4.81 -6.79
N HIS A 128 15.99 -3.64 -7.25
CA HIS A 128 17.08 -3.45 -8.22
C HIS A 128 18.48 -3.84 -7.70
N GLY A 129 18.57 -4.41 -6.50
CA GLY A 129 19.80 -4.87 -5.86
C GLY A 129 19.61 -5.12 -4.37
N PRO A 130 20.62 -5.67 -3.67
CA PRO A 130 20.51 -6.04 -2.25
C PRO A 130 20.35 -4.83 -1.32
N PHE A 131 20.65 -3.62 -1.78
CA PHE A 131 20.59 -2.38 -1.00
C PHE A 131 19.54 -1.40 -1.52
N HIS A 132 18.78 -1.76 -2.57
CA HIS A 132 17.74 -0.92 -3.11
C HIS A 132 16.38 -1.36 -2.57
N ALA A 133 15.59 -0.40 -2.10
CA ALA A 133 14.19 -0.64 -1.82
C ALA A 133 13.49 -1.09 -3.11
N ALA A 134 12.53 -2.01 -2.99
CA ALA A 134 11.70 -2.36 -4.12
C ALA A 134 10.84 -1.17 -4.52
N ASP A 135 10.80 -0.87 -5.81
CA ASP A 135 9.91 0.15 -6.33
C ASP A 135 8.46 -0.30 -6.12
N SER A 136 7.61 0.61 -5.67
CA SER A 136 6.21 0.32 -5.44
C SER A 136 5.31 1.51 -5.76
N PHE A 137 4.05 1.22 -6.05
CA PHE A 137 3.01 2.22 -6.15
C PHE A 137 1.68 1.70 -5.65
N ALA A 138 0.83 2.62 -5.17
CA ALA A 138 -0.52 2.31 -4.74
C ALA A 138 -1.56 2.95 -5.66
N VAL A 139 -2.68 2.26 -5.85
CA VAL A 139 -3.85 2.73 -6.60
C VAL A 139 -5.13 2.37 -5.84
N VAL A 140 -6.15 3.21 -5.96
CA VAL A 140 -7.50 2.88 -5.47
C VAL A 140 -8.20 2.06 -6.55
N LEU A 141 -8.57 0.82 -6.22
CA LEU A 141 -9.34 -0.03 -7.12
C LEU A 141 -10.81 0.39 -7.12
N GLU A 142 -11.38 0.59 -5.93
CA GLU A 142 -12.80 0.89 -5.77
C GLU A 142 -13.08 1.59 -4.44
N GLU A 143 -14.16 2.38 -4.43
CA GLU A 143 -14.73 3.03 -3.24
C GLU A 143 -16.19 2.62 -3.11
N TYR A 144 -16.60 2.25 -1.89
CA TYR A 144 -17.97 1.91 -1.55
C TYR A 144 -18.43 2.75 -0.37
N LYS A 145 -19.59 3.40 -0.50
CA LYS A 145 -20.25 4.15 0.58
C LYS A 145 -21.55 3.48 0.95
N GLY A 146 -21.72 3.20 2.23
CA GLY A 146 -22.92 2.54 2.73
C GLY A 146 -22.61 1.53 3.82
N TRP A 147 -23.50 0.55 3.95
CA TRP A 147 -23.45 -0.44 5.02
C TRP A 147 -22.87 -1.74 4.48
N PRO A 148 -21.93 -2.40 5.19
CA PRO A 148 -21.32 -3.65 4.72
C PRO A 148 -22.34 -4.81 4.71
N SER A 149 -23.43 -4.67 5.47
CA SER A 149 -24.57 -5.59 5.46
C SER A 149 -25.56 -5.34 4.33
N SER A 150 -25.36 -4.30 3.51
CA SER A 150 -26.21 -4.07 2.34
C SER A 150 -26.09 -5.22 1.34
N LEU A 151 -27.18 -5.54 0.65
CA LEU A 151 -27.16 -6.55 -0.41
C LEU A 151 -26.26 -6.11 -1.57
N ASP A 152 -26.15 -4.81 -1.80
CA ASP A 152 -25.34 -4.21 -2.87
C ASP A 152 -23.87 -3.99 -2.44
N ALA A 153 -23.53 -4.33 -1.18
CA ALA A 153 -22.17 -4.19 -0.70
C ALA A 153 -21.25 -5.22 -1.38
N PRO A 154 -20.13 -4.78 -1.99
CA PRO A 154 -19.18 -5.70 -2.57
C PRO A 154 -18.57 -6.59 -1.48
N ASP A 155 -18.17 -7.80 -1.83
CA ASP A 155 -17.71 -8.78 -0.85
C ASP A 155 -16.46 -8.33 -0.09
N TRP A 156 -15.62 -7.51 -0.71
CA TRP A 156 -14.44 -6.94 -0.06
C TRP A 156 -14.79 -5.89 1.01
N ALA A 157 -15.96 -5.25 0.95
CA ALA A 157 -16.41 -4.32 2.00
C ALA A 157 -16.82 -5.05 3.29
N LYS A 158 -17.10 -6.37 3.19
CA LYS A 158 -17.43 -7.24 4.33
C LYS A 158 -16.18 -7.79 5.02
N TRP A 159 -14.98 -7.47 4.52
CA TRP A 159 -13.74 -7.91 5.14
C TRP A 159 -13.56 -7.29 6.53
N PRO A 160 -12.90 -7.99 7.47
CA PRO A 160 -12.46 -7.38 8.71
C PRO A 160 -11.59 -6.13 8.43
N PRO A 161 -11.74 -5.05 9.22
CA PRO A 161 -10.87 -3.88 9.10
C PRO A 161 -9.40 -4.26 9.20
N GLY A 162 -8.57 -3.74 8.29
CA GLY A 162 -7.14 -4.05 8.24
C GLY A 162 -6.80 -5.40 7.60
N ARG A 163 -7.78 -6.14 7.08
CA ARG A 163 -7.50 -7.33 6.27
C ARG A 163 -6.73 -6.94 5.02
N THR A 164 -5.61 -7.63 4.83
CA THR A 164 -4.74 -7.51 3.68
C THR A 164 -4.67 -8.85 2.97
N VAL A 165 -4.76 -8.85 1.64
CA VAL A 165 -4.60 -10.02 0.79
C VAL A 165 -3.35 -9.81 -0.07
N ILE A 166 -2.41 -10.73 0.02
CA ILE A 166 -1.13 -10.65 -0.69
C ILE A 166 -1.02 -11.81 -1.66
N PHE A 167 -0.67 -11.51 -2.91
CA PHE A 167 -0.47 -12.52 -3.95
C PHE A 167 0.58 -12.06 -4.96
N ARG A 168 1.05 -13.01 -5.78
CA ARG A 168 2.02 -12.75 -6.85
C ARG A 168 1.31 -12.93 -8.18
N GLN A 169 1.56 -12.03 -9.12
CA GLN A 169 1.10 -12.16 -10.49
C GLN A 169 2.16 -11.70 -11.46
N THR A 170 2.05 -12.14 -12.71
CA THR A 170 2.86 -11.60 -13.78
C THR A 170 2.41 -10.18 -14.13
N VAL A 171 3.35 -9.34 -14.55
CA VAL A 171 3.09 -7.98 -15.05
C VAL A 171 1.98 -7.98 -16.09
N THR A 172 1.98 -8.93 -17.02
CA THR A 172 0.93 -9.04 -18.06
C THR A 172 -0.46 -9.30 -17.48
N LYS A 173 -0.58 -10.16 -16.46
CA LYS A 173 -1.88 -10.43 -15.83
C LYS A 173 -2.43 -9.19 -15.12
N VAL A 174 -1.59 -8.47 -14.39
CA VAL A 174 -1.98 -7.23 -13.71
C VAL A 174 -2.32 -6.13 -14.72
N ALA A 175 -1.55 -5.99 -15.80
CA ALA A 175 -1.84 -5.06 -16.88
C ALA A 175 -3.22 -5.31 -17.52
N ASN A 176 -3.53 -6.58 -17.83
CA ASN A 176 -4.83 -6.97 -18.36
C ASN A 176 -5.97 -6.67 -17.37
N ALA A 177 -5.74 -6.87 -16.07
CA ALA A 177 -6.71 -6.51 -15.04
C ALA A 177 -6.96 -4.98 -15.00
N PHE A 178 -5.92 -4.16 -15.16
CA PHE A 178 -6.10 -2.71 -15.21
C PHE A 178 -6.91 -2.25 -16.43
N GLN A 179 -6.70 -2.89 -17.58
CA GLN A 179 -7.48 -2.59 -18.79
C GLN A 179 -8.98 -2.91 -18.64
N THR A 180 -9.37 -3.81 -17.73
CA THR A 180 -10.79 -4.13 -17.50
C THR A 180 -11.42 -3.32 -16.36
N MET A 181 -10.62 -2.77 -15.44
CA MET A 181 -11.09 -2.04 -14.25
C MET A 181 -11.12 -0.53 -14.43
N PHE A 182 -10.19 0.02 -15.23
CA PHE A 182 -10.00 1.46 -15.35
C PHE A 182 -10.39 1.99 -16.73
N SER A 183 -10.52 3.31 -16.84
CA SER A 183 -10.63 3.95 -18.15
C SER A 183 -9.35 3.73 -18.96
N ALA A 184 -9.43 3.82 -20.30
CA ALA A 184 -8.28 3.56 -21.16
C ALA A 184 -7.04 4.42 -20.81
N GLU A 185 -7.24 5.70 -20.49
CA GLU A 185 -6.16 6.63 -20.12
C GLU A 185 -5.51 6.25 -18.78
N GLU A 186 -6.33 5.98 -17.76
CA GLU A 186 -5.86 5.55 -16.43
C GLU A 186 -5.16 4.19 -16.50
N ALA A 187 -5.75 3.24 -17.24
CA ALA A 187 -5.18 1.92 -17.45
C ALA A 187 -3.81 2.01 -18.14
N GLN A 188 -3.67 2.83 -19.18
CA GLN A 188 -2.39 3.00 -19.88
C GLN A 188 -1.33 3.58 -18.95
N TRP A 189 -1.65 4.62 -18.18
CA TRP A 189 -0.71 5.19 -17.22
C TRP A 189 -0.27 4.15 -16.16
N LEU A 190 -1.21 3.35 -15.65
CA LEU A 190 -0.90 2.28 -14.69
C LEU A 190 -0.01 1.20 -15.31
N VAL A 191 -0.27 0.80 -16.55
CA VAL A 191 0.53 -0.18 -17.29
C VAL A 191 1.95 0.35 -17.55
N ASP A 192 2.08 1.61 -17.98
CA ASP A 192 3.38 2.26 -18.16
C ASP A 192 4.17 2.36 -16.84
N ARG A 193 3.46 2.50 -15.72
CA ARG A 193 4.08 2.52 -14.39
C ARG A 193 4.48 1.10 -13.95
N LEU A 194 3.66 0.10 -14.26
CA LEU A 194 3.92 -1.30 -13.98
C LEU A 194 5.16 -1.82 -14.72
N HIS A 195 5.38 -1.39 -15.96
CA HIS A 195 6.57 -1.73 -16.74
C HIS A 195 7.87 -1.04 -16.27
N ARG A 196 7.76 -0.08 -15.34
CA ARG A 196 8.91 0.61 -14.73
C ARG A 196 9.32 0.04 -13.37
N LEU A 197 8.55 -0.91 -12.84
CA LEU A 197 8.86 -1.67 -11.64
C LEU A 197 9.84 -2.81 -11.94
#